data_AF-A0A2K3KKR0-F1
#
_entry.id   AF-A0A2K3KKR0-F1
#
_cell.length_a   1.000
_cell.length_b   1.000
_cell.length_c   1.000
_cell.angle_alpha   90.00
_cell.angle_beta   90.00
_cell.angle_gamma   90.00
#
_symmetry.space_group_name_H-M   'P 1'
#
loop_
_entity.id
_entity.type
_entity.pdbx_description
1 polymer ?
#
loop_
_entity_poly.entity_id
_entity_poly.type
_entity_poly.pdbx_seq_one_letter_code
_entity_poly.pdbx_strand_id
1 'polypeptide(L)' 'MYFFHMVENKSVMEQLSEFNKIIDDLSNIDVNLEDEDEAFHLLCDFPKSLDNLKDALL' A
#
# COMPACT_ATOMS: atom_id res chain seq x y z
N MET A 1 11.30 5.28 9.78
CA MET A 1 10.39 5.54 8.66
C MET A 1 9.38 4.41 8.68
N TYR A 2 8.10 4.71 8.91
CA TYR A 2 7.05 3.72 9.08
C TYR A 2 6.66 3.20 7.70
N PHE A 3 7.21 2.06 7.29
CA PHE A 3 6.82 1.39 6.05
C PHE A 3 5.76 0.36 6.39
N PHE A 4 4.58 0.51 5.80
CA PHE A 4 3.64 -0.58 5.67
C PHE A 4 4.31 -1.67 4.81
N HIS A 5 4.00 -2.95 5.02
CA HIS A 5 4.49 -4.01 4.15
C HIS A 5 3.48 -5.15 4.21
N MET A 6 3.06 -5.62 3.04
CA MET A 6 2.15 -6.76 2.98
C MET A 6 2.88 -8.05 3.37
N VAL A 7 2.15 -9.01 3.93
CA VAL A 7 2.74 -10.23 4.49
C VAL A 7 2.04 -11.41 3.86
N GLU A 8 2.82 -12.35 3.32
CA GLU A 8 2.32 -13.53 2.57
C GLU A 8 1.26 -14.36 3.28
N ASN A 9 1.21 -14.30 4.62
CA ASN A 9 0.29 -15.10 5.44
C ASN A 9 -0.99 -14.36 5.85
N LYS A 10 -1.17 -13.10 5.43
CA LYS A 10 -2.37 -12.30 5.65
C LYS A 10 -3.18 -12.16 4.35
N SER A 11 -4.48 -11.90 4.51
CA SER A 11 -5.35 -11.64 3.36
C SER A 11 -5.00 -10.29 2.73
N VAL A 12 -4.75 -10.26 1.42
CA VAL A 12 -4.50 -9.02 0.66
C VAL A 12 -5.61 -7.98 0.91
N MET A 13 -6.87 -8.41 1.02
CA MET A 13 -7.99 -7.51 1.31
C MET A 13 -7.93 -6.89 2.72
N GLU A 14 -7.50 -7.66 3.72
CA GLU A 14 -7.32 -7.16 5.09
C GLU A 14 -6.19 -6.13 5.12
N GLN A 15 -5.10 -6.42 4.43
CA GLN A 15 -3.94 -5.54 4.33
C GLN A 15 -4.23 -4.27 3.52
N LEU A 16 -5.01 -4.36 2.45
CA LEU A 16 -5.51 -3.18 1.72
C LEU A 16 -6.38 -2.29 2.61
N SER A 17 -7.20 -2.89 3.50
CA SER A 17 -7.96 -2.11 4.47
C SER A 17 -7.07 -1.43 5.51
N GLU A 18 -5.97 -2.06 5.94
CA GLU A 18 -4.98 -1.45 6.83
C GLU A 18 -4.26 -0.29 6.11
N PHE A 19 -3.88 -0.46 4.84
CA PHE A 19 -3.27 0.58 4.02
C PHE A 19 -4.19 1.80 3.86
N ASN A 20 -5.44 1.60 3.46
CA ASN A 20 -6.39 2.72 3.29
C ASN A 20 -6.62 3.49 4.59
N LYS A 21 -6.62 2.82 5.75
CA LYS A 21 -6.69 3.51 7.05
C LYS A 21 -5.48 4.40 7.31
N ILE A 22 -4.28 3.97 6.89
CA ILE A 22 -3.07 4.78 7.03
C ILE A 22 -3.18 6.04 6.16
N ILE A 23 -3.66 5.91 4.92
CA ILE A 23 -3.91 7.04 4.02
C ILE A 23 -4.94 8.01 4.63
N ASP A 24 -6.07 7.49 5.13
CA ASP A 24 -7.10 8.29 5.81
C ASP A 24 -6.51 9.03 7.03
N ASP A 25 -5.70 8.34 7.85
CA ASP A 25 -5.05 8.93 9.03
C ASP A 25 -4.03 10.02 8.66
N LEU A 26 -3.34 9.88 7.53
CA LEU A 26 -2.44 10.92 6.99
C LEU A 26 -3.24 12.14 6.52
N SER A 27 -4.35 11.93 5.78
CA SER A 27 -5.21 13.02 5.34
C SER A 27 -5.83 13.77 6.52
N ASN A 28 -6.18 13.07 7.60
CA ASN A 28 -6.69 13.66 8.85
C ASN A 28 -5.69 14.62 9.54
N ILE A 29 -4.39 14.55 9.25
CA ILE A 29 -3.36 15.47 9.77
C ILE A 29 -2.86 16.46 8.71
N ASP A 30 -3.66 16.72 7.68
CA ASP A 30 -3.35 17.57 6.52
C ASP A 30 -2.15 17.08 5.68
N VAL A 31 -1.84 15.77 5.74
CA VAL A 31 -0.88 15.12 4.84
C VAL A 31 -1.65 14.39 3.75
N ASN A 32 -1.83 15.04 2.60
CA ASN A 32 -2.42 14.41 1.42
C ASN A 32 -1.31 13.85 0.54
N LEU A 33 -1.47 12.59 0.14
CA LEU A 33 -0.68 11.97 -0.92
C LEU A 33 -1.43 12.14 -2.23
N GLU A 34 -0.71 12.31 -3.34
CA GLU A 34 -1.34 12.23 -4.66
C GLU A 34 -1.67 10.77 -4.99
N ASP A 35 -2.72 10.52 -5.78
CA ASP A 35 -3.14 9.16 -6.16
C ASP A 35 -1.97 8.33 -6.74
N GLU A 36 -1.03 8.99 -7.44
CA GLU A 36 0.19 8.37 -7.96
C GLU A 36 1.15 7.92 -6.84
N ASP A 37 1.35 8.75 -5.82
CA ASP A 37 2.21 8.44 -4.67
C ASP A 37 1.62 7.30 -3.82
N GLU A 38 0.29 7.29 -3.64
CA GLU A 38 -0.43 6.21 -2.96
C GLU A 38 -0.29 4.89 -3.72
N ALA A 39 -0.51 4.92 -5.04
CA ALA A 39 -0.33 3.74 -5.89
C ALA A 39 1.11 3.23 -5.86
N PHE A 40 2.10 4.12 -5.87
CA PHE A 40 3.51 3.76 -5.78
C PHE A 40 3.86 3.10 -4.44
N HIS A 41 3.39 3.66 -3.31
CA HIS A 41 3.59 3.07 -1.98
C HIS A 41 2.97 1.67 -1.90
N LEU A 42 1.73 1.53 -2.38
CA LEU A 42 1.05 0.24 -2.41
C LEU A 42 1.80 -0.81 -3.26
N LEU A 43 2.31 -0.42 -4.43
CA LEU A 43 3.11 -1.28 -5.30
C LEU A 43 4.42 -1.70 -4.65
N CYS A 44 5.13 -0.80 -3.96
CA CYS A 44 6.33 -1.16 -3.21
C CYS A 44 6.03 -2.21 -2.13
N ASP A 45 4.85 -2.13 -1.52
CA ASP A 45 4.48 -2.94 -0.37
C ASP A 45 3.85 -4.29 -0.68
N PHE A 46 3.52 -4.61 -1.95
CA PHE A 46 2.94 -5.93 -2.27
C PHE A 46 3.85 -7.08 -1.82
N PRO A 47 3.24 -8.22 -1.43
CA PRO A 47 3.99 -9.42 -1.10
C PRO A 47 4.66 -9.98 -2.36
N LYS A 48 5.70 -10.79 -2.17
CA LYS A 48 6.49 -11.38 -3.27
C LYS A 48 5.65 -12.24 -4.21
N SER A 49 4.60 -12.87 -3.67
CA SER A 49 3.63 -13.62 -4.47
C SER A 49 2.93 -12.77 -5.53
N LEU A 50 2.91 -11.45 -5.39
CA LEU A 50 2.34 -10.50 -6.35
C LEU A 50 3.41 -9.69 -7.12
N ASP A 51 4.69 -10.07 -7.07
CA ASP A 51 5.74 -9.36 -7.82
C ASP A 51 5.45 -9.31 -9.34
N ASN A 52 4.92 -10.40 -9.91
CA ASN A 52 4.51 -10.42 -11.32
C ASN A 52 3.44 -9.37 -11.66
N LEU A 53 2.62 -8.97 -10.68
CA LEU A 53 1.63 -7.90 -10.85
C LEU A 53 2.30 -6.53 -10.82
N LYS A 54 3.34 -6.34 -9.99
CA LYS A 54 4.16 -5.11 -10.02
C LYS A 54 4.77 -4.91 -11.40
N ASP A 55 5.38 -5.96 -11.95
CA ASP A 55 6.03 -5.92 -13.26
C ASP A 55 5.06 -5.67 -14.42
N ALA A 56 3.78 -6.02 -14.27
CA ALA A 56 2.76 -5.78 -15.28
C ALA A 56 2.17 -4.35 -15.23
N LEU A 57 2.32 -3.66 -14.10
CA LEU A 57 1.79 -2.31 -13.86
C LEU A 57 2.85 -1.21 -14.02
N LEU A 58 4.14 -1.58 -14.09
CA LEU A 58 5.31 -0.73 -14.35
C LEU A 58 5.65 -0.68 -15.85
#